data_AF-A0A6I4ZT46-F1
#
_entry.id   AF-A0A6I4ZT46-F1
#
_cell.length_a   1.000
_cell.length_b   1.000
_cell.length_c   1.000
_cell.angle_alpha   90.00
_cell.angle_beta   90.00
_cell.angle_gamma   90.00
#
_symmetry.space_group_name_H-M   'P 1'
#
loop_
_entity.id
_entity.type
_entity.pdbx_description
1 polymer ?
#
loop_
_entity_poly.entity_id
_entity_poly.type
_entity_poly.pdbx_seq_one_letter_code
_entity_poly.pdbx_strand_id
1 'polypeptide(L)' 'MATLRGRLVRFDAATRRAVVRLDGSASMELGGVAVSRALPPAEMVAGRTVLVDTGDGGDPAEAILTAVVA' A
#
# COMPACT_ATOMS: atom_id res chain seq x y z
N MET A 1 -3.00 -15.37 4.40
CA MET A 1 -2.51 -14.05 3.95
C MET A 1 -2.88 -13.84 2.49
N ALA A 2 -3.59 -12.76 2.19
CA ALA A 2 -3.95 -12.37 0.83
C ALA A 2 -3.17 -11.12 0.42
N THR A 3 -2.70 -11.08 -0.83
CA THR A 3 -2.03 -9.91 -1.40
C THR A 3 -2.91 -9.27 -2.44
N LEU A 4 -3.13 -7.97 -2.30
CA LEU A 4 -3.89 -7.15 -3.23
C LEU A 4 -2.95 -6.23 -4.01
N ARG A 5 -3.26 -6.06 -5.29
CA ARG A 5 -2.57 -5.10 -6.15
C ARG A 5 -3.28 -3.75 -6.07
N GLY A 6 -2.51 -2.67 -6.13
CA GLY A 6 -3.07 -1.34 -6.20
C GLY A 6 -2.11 -0.30 -6.76
N ARG A 7 -2.50 0.96 -6.64
CA ARG A 7 -1.76 2.15 -7.05
C ARG A 7 -1.47 3.01 -5.84
N LEU A 8 -0.21 3.40 -5.66
CA LEU A 8 0.17 4.36 -4.63
C LEU A 8 -0.45 5.73 -4.97
N VAL A 9 -1.18 6.33 -4.05
CA VAL A 9 -1.78 7.66 -4.21
C VAL A 9 -0.88 8.73 -3.58
N ARG A 10 -0.46 8.51 -2.33
CA ARG A 10 0.52 9.34 -1.62
C ARG A 10 1.28 8.53 -0.58
N PHE A 11 2.48 9.00 -0.24
CA PHE A 11 3.33 8.43 0.80
C PHE A 11 3.87 9.55 1.70
N ASP A 12 3.80 9.33 3.01
CA ASP A 12 4.44 10.16 4.02
C ASP A 12 5.65 9.41 4.60
N ALA A 13 6.84 9.93 4.31
CA ALA A 13 8.10 9.35 4.75
C ALA A 13 8.36 9.50 6.25
N ALA A 14 7.81 10.54 6.90
CA ALA A 14 7.99 10.80 8.32
C ALA A 14 7.18 9.80 9.14
N THR A 15 5.94 9.54 8.75
CA THR A 15 5.05 8.60 9.45
C THR A 15 5.11 7.17 8.89
N ARG A 16 5.76 6.96 7.75
CA ARG A 16 5.80 5.68 6.99
C ARG A 16 4.40 5.14 6.71
N ARG A 17 3.50 6.04 6.30
CA ARG A 17 2.11 5.74 5.95
C ARG A 17 1.84 6.08 4.49
N ALA A 18 1.01 5.28 3.85
CA ALA A 18 0.60 5.47 2.47
C ALA A 18 -0.92 5.53 2.34
N VAL A 19 -1.37 6.13 1.25
CA VAL A 19 -2.71 5.92 0.71
C VAL A 19 -2.57 5.10 -0.56
N VAL A 20 -3.31 4.00 -0.64
CA VAL A 20 -3.28 3.08 -1.78
C VAL A 20 -4.68 2.91 -2.32
N ARG A 21 -4.83 3.02 -3.64
CA ARG A 21 -6.06 2.66 -4.34
C ARG A 21 -5.95 1.22 -4.82
N LEU A 22 -6.80 0.33 -4.34
CA LEU A 22 -6.77 -1.09 -4.73
C LEU A 22 -7.36 -1.29 -6.13
N ASP A 23 -6.82 -2.25 -6.87
CA ASP A 23 -7.33 -2.67 -8.18
C ASP A 23 -8.52 -3.64 -8.00
N GLY A 24 -9.50 -3.63 -8.90
CA GLY A 24 -10.56 -4.65 -8.96
C GLY A 24 -11.84 -4.39 -8.15
N SER A 25 -11.88 -3.34 -7.33
CA SER A 25 -13.14 -2.78 -6.79
C SER A 25 -13.17 -1.28 -7.07
N ALA A 26 -14.28 -0.78 -7.61
CA ALA A 26 -14.41 0.60 -8.01
C ALA A 26 -14.06 1.53 -6.83
N SER A 27 -12.88 2.14 -6.87
CA SER A 27 -12.49 3.28 -6.04
C SER A 27 -12.31 3.05 -4.53
N MET A 28 -11.91 1.86 -4.06
CA MET A 28 -11.52 1.72 -2.66
C MET A 28 -10.11 2.29 -2.43
N GLU A 29 -10.03 3.44 -1.78
CA GLU A 29 -8.79 4.02 -1.25
C GLU A 29 -8.60 3.60 0.21
N LEU A 30 -7.47 2.94 0.46
CA LEU A 30 -7.00 2.59 1.79
C LEU A 30 -6.06 3.67 2.28
N GLY A 31 -6.47 4.41 3.30
CA GLY A 31 -5.64 5.39 3.97
C GLY A 31 -4.91 4.81 5.18
N GLY A 32 -3.74 5.35 5.49
CA GLY A 32 -3.00 4.95 6.69
C GLY A 32 -2.34 3.58 6.59
N VAL A 33 -2.17 3.03 5.38
CA VAL A 33 -1.50 1.74 5.14
C VAL A 33 -0.06 1.85 5.62
N ALA A 34 0.38 0.93 6.48
CA ALA A 34 1.76 0.91 6.94
C ALA A 34 2.69 0.53 5.79
N VAL A 35 3.82 1.24 5.65
CA VAL A 35 4.82 0.92 4.62
C VAL A 35 5.96 0.12 5.24
N SER A 36 6.26 -1.05 4.66
CA SER A 36 7.39 -1.88 5.09
C SER A 36 8.68 -1.07 5.13
N ARG A 37 9.46 -1.26 6.20
CA ARG A 37 10.70 -0.50 6.36
C ARG A 37 11.81 -0.87 5.38
N ALA A 38 11.67 -2.01 4.71
CA ALA A 38 12.59 -2.48 3.69
C ALA A 38 12.44 -1.72 2.35
N LEU A 39 11.32 -1.01 2.15
CA LEU A 39 11.08 -0.28 0.92
C LEU A 39 11.77 1.10 0.96
N PRO A 40 12.59 1.43 -0.04
CA PRO A 40 13.27 2.71 -0.10
C PRO A 40 12.24 3.84 -0.36
N PRO A 41 12.28 4.96 0.38
CA PRO A 41 11.38 6.09 0.16
C PRO A 41 11.37 6.63 -1.27
N ALA A 42 12.51 6.54 -1.96
CA ALA A 42 12.66 7.00 -3.35
C ALA A 42 11.79 6.22 -4.35
N GLU A 43 11.39 4.98 -4.03
CA GLU A 43 10.52 4.18 -4.90
C GLU A 43 9.02 4.41 -4.64
N MET A 44 8.68 5.09 -3.54
CA MET A 44 7.30 5.42 -3.14
C MET A 44 6.74 6.61 -3.95
N VAL A 45 6.74 6.48 -5.27
CA VAL A 45 6.23 7.52 -6.19
C VAL A 45 4.75 7.29 -6.48
N ALA A 46 3.93 8.34 -6.36
CA ALA A 46 2.51 8.29 -6.68
C ALA A 46 2.28 7.76 -8.12
N GLY A 47 1.24 6.94 -8.29
CA GLY A 47 0.91 6.26 -9.53
C GLY A 47 1.61 4.92 -9.76
N ARG A 48 2.65 4.58 -8.99
CA ARG A 48 3.30 3.25 -9.11
C ARG A 48 2.38 2.14 -8.64
N THR A 49 2.54 0.97 -9.27
CA THR A 49 1.89 -0.24 -8.81
C THR A 49 2.55 -0.71 -7.52
N VAL A 50 1.73 -1.11 -6.55
CA VAL A 50 2.18 -1.65 -5.26
C VAL A 50 1.42 -2.93 -4.94
N LEU A 51 2.02 -3.73 -4.05
CA LEU A 51 1.37 -4.87 -3.41
C LEU A 51 1.13 -4.56 -1.95
N VAL A 52 -0.08 -4.86 -1.51
CA VAL A 52 -0.55 -4.69 -0.14
C VAL A 52 -0.93 -6.06 0.41
N ASP A 53 -0.30 -6.43 1.51
CA ASP A 53 -0.71 -7.59 2.29
C ASP A 53 -1.80 -7.18 3.26
N THR A 54 -2.94 -7.88 3.26
CA THR A 54 -4.08 -7.58 4.15
C THR A 54 -4.08 -8.42 5.44
N GLY A 55 -3.02 -9.20 5.67
CA GLY A 55 -2.96 -10.13 6.80
C GLY A 55 -3.97 -11.28 6.69
N ASP A 56 -4.26 -11.90 7.84
CA ASP A 56 -5.18 -13.04 7.94
C ASP A 56 -6.59 -12.63 8.40
N GLY A 57 -6.77 -11.42 8.94
CA GLY A 57 -8.06 -10.91 9.42
C GLY A 57 -8.95 -10.30 8.33
N GLY A 58 -8.39 -9.96 7.17
CA GLY A 58 -9.10 -9.22 6.12
C GLY A 58 -9.48 -7.79 6.52
N ASP A 59 -8.99 -7.32 7.67
CA ASP A 59 -9.16 -5.93 8.11
C ASP A 59 -8.20 -5.04 7.31
N PRO A 60 -8.71 -4.09 6.49
CA PRO A 60 -7.88 -3.16 5.76
C PRO A 60 -6.99 -2.27 6.66
N ALA A 61 -7.30 -2.13 7.95
CA ALA A 61 -6.47 -1.40 8.91
C ALA A 61 -5.16 -2.13 9.25
N GLU A 62 -5.14 -3.46 9.11
CA GLU A 62 -3.93 -4.28 9.30
C GLU A 62 -3.04 -4.32 8.05
N ALA A 63 -3.47 -3.67 6.98
CA ALA A 63 -2.79 -3.75 5.70
C ALA A 63 -1.38 -3.14 5.72
N ILE A 64 -0.43 -3.84 5.10
CA ILE A 64 0.97 -3.45 4.98
C ILE A 64 1.36 -3.42 3.50
N LEU A 65 1.94 -2.31 3.06
CA LEU A 65 2.57 -2.21 1.74
C LEU A 65 3.92 -2.91 1.78
N THR A 66 4.05 -4.00 1.03
CA THR A 66 5.21 -4.90 1.08
C THR A 66 6.09 -4.81 -0.16
N ALA A 67 5.56 -4.33 -1.31
CA ALA A 67 6.35 -4.19 -2.53
C ALA A 67 5.91 -3.00 -3.41
N VAL A 68 6.87 -2.44 -4.15
CA VAL A 68 6.64 -1.62 -5.34
C VAL A 68 6.94 -2.49 -6.56
N VAL A 69 6.03 -2.51 -7.51
CA VAL A 69 6.23 -3.22 -8.77
C VAL A 69 6.88 -2.25 -9.77
N ALA A 70 7.92 -2.72 -10.45
CA ALA A 70 8.70 -1.96 -11.43
C ALA A 70 7.82 -1.32 -12.51
#